data_AF-A0A925AQ76-F1
#
_entry.id   AF-A0A925AQ76-F1
#
_cell.length_a   1.000
_cell.length_b   1.000
_cell.length_c   1.000
_cell.angle_alpha   90.00
_cell.angle_beta   90.00
_cell.angle_gamma   90.00
#
_symmetry.space_group_name_H-M   'P 1'
#
loop_
_entity.id
_entity.type
_entity.pdbx_description
1 polymer ?
#
loop_
_entity_poly.entity_id
_entity_poly.type
_entity_poly.pdbx_seq_one_letter_code
_entity_poly.pdbx_strand_id
1 'polypeptide(L)'
;MAVADVAVAPSKSVSSSDGQVERQRLRTMLLIRRFEERTYQEYTKPGQKIGGFCHLYSGQEAISVGLAALFDKKRDYLINGYRCHGHSLALGMDPRLGFAELFGKATGCSKGKGGSMHFFDASVGNMGGHGIVGGQLPLGTGFAFAQKYNKTGGFTVCLFGDGAVNQGTHNESLNLASLWKLPIIFMVENNGVAMGTEVHRHSAETDLAKRGLGYNMPTMNVDGNDIDVFITEIGRAVDRARRGEGPTYVSANTFRFRGHSMSDSMATYRTKEQQDAARSRDPIALYSDRLIKKSLLTSEQLEAMEEEAGEIIVKAVEQAEADPHPALEDRFNDILAETYPYQPK
;
A
#
# COMPACT_ATOMS: atom_id res chain seq x y z
N MET A 1 -19.40 -15.97 26.62
CA MET A 1 -18.20 -16.81 26.86
C MET A 1 -17.02 -15.88 27.04
N ALA A 2 -16.26 -16.06 28.11
CA ALA A 2 -15.27 -15.11 28.62
C ALA A 2 -14.18 -14.77 27.59
N VAL A 3 -13.86 -13.48 27.51
CA VAL A 3 -12.72 -12.94 26.75
C VAL A 3 -11.47 -13.42 27.48
N ALA A 4 -10.69 -14.30 26.83
CA ALA A 4 -9.43 -14.76 27.39
C ALA A 4 -8.40 -13.63 27.27
N ASP A 5 -7.88 -13.18 28.42
CA ASP A 5 -6.74 -12.27 28.51
C ASP A 5 -5.52 -12.89 27.82
N VAL A 6 -5.16 -12.32 26.67
CA VAL A 6 -3.88 -12.61 26.01
C VAL A 6 -2.83 -11.76 26.72
N ALA A 7 -2.06 -12.41 27.60
CA ALA A 7 -0.90 -11.79 28.23
C ALA A 7 0.12 -11.36 27.16
N VAL A 8 0.25 -10.04 26.98
CA VAL A 8 1.29 -9.42 26.14
C VAL A 8 2.62 -9.60 26.85
N ALA A 9 3.49 -10.46 26.31
CA ALA A 9 4.87 -10.57 26.79
C ALA A 9 5.58 -9.21 26.65
N PRO A 10 6.40 -8.79 27.63
CA PRO A 10 7.10 -7.51 27.57
C PRO A 10 8.01 -7.51 26.34
N SER A 11 7.81 -6.55 25.44
CA SER A 11 8.66 -6.37 24.28
C SER A 11 10.08 -6.07 24.74
N LYS A 12 11.07 -6.70 24.09
CA LYS A 12 12.48 -6.36 24.28
C LYS A 12 12.62 -4.85 24.13
N SER A 13 13.19 -4.21 25.13
CA SER A 13 13.41 -2.76 25.17
C SER A 13 14.04 -2.30 23.85
N VAL A 14 13.25 -1.57 23.06
CA VAL A 14 13.77 -0.82 21.93
C VAL A 14 14.81 0.13 22.51
N SER A 15 16.05 0.02 22.04
CA SER A 15 17.13 0.95 22.38
C SER A 15 16.61 2.38 22.34
N SER A 16 17.02 3.23 23.29
CA SER A 16 16.66 4.64 23.34
C SER A 16 16.91 5.32 21.99
N SER A 17 15.90 5.34 21.12
CA SER A 17 15.93 6.03 19.85
C SER A 17 15.99 7.52 20.17
N ASP A 18 16.89 8.25 19.53
CA ASP A 18 16.88 9.72 19.51
C ASP A 18 15.70 10.29 18.70
N GLY A 19 14.78 9.42 18.27
CA GLY A 19 13.58 9.71 17.51
C GLY A 19 13.84 9.83 16.00
N GLN A 20 15.07 9.66 15.50
CA GLN A 20 15.36 9.90 14.09
C GLN A 20 14.56 8.97 13.16
N VAL A 21 14.49 7.68 13.48
CA VAL A 21 13.76 6.69 12.67
C VAL A 21 12.26 6.97 12.71
N GLU A 22 11.72 7.32 13.89
CA GLU A 22 10.33 7.67 14.08
C GLU A 22 9.94 8.93 13.30
N ARG A 23 10.75 9.99 13.39
CA ARG A 23 10.56 11.21 12.60
C ARG A 23 10.64 10.93 11.11
N GLN A 24 11.54 10.04 10.66
CA GLN A 24 11.62 9.67 9.25
C GLN A 24 10.34 8.96 8.76
N ARG A 25 9.78 8.04 9.55
CA ARG A 25 8.50 7.39 9.23
C ARG A 25 7.37 8.42 9.13
N LEU A 26 7.31 9.36 10.06
CA LEU A 26 6.32 10.44 10.04
C LEU A 26 6.48 11.34 8.80
N ARG A 27 7.71 11.74 8.44
CA ARG A 27 8.02 12.45 7.18
C ARG A 27 7.47 11.71 5.97
N THR A 28 7.68 10.39 5.88
CA THR A 28 7.17 9.60 4.76
C THR A 28 5.64 9.54 4.74
N MET A 29 4.97 9.40 5.89
CA MET A 29 3.49 9.44 5.93
C MET A 29 2.95 10.81 5.50
N LEU A 30 3.58 11.91 5.95
CA LEU A 30 3.24 13.27 5.53
C LEU A 30 3.43 13.48 4.03
N LEU A 31 4.55 13.02 3.48
CA LEU A 31 4.83 13.08 2.04
C LEU A 31 3.75 12.34 1.24
N ILE A 32 3.37 11.13 1.67
CA ILE A 32 2.28 10.36 1.04
C ILE A 32 0.98 11.15 1.12
N ARG A 33 0.59 11.65 2.30
CA ARG A 33 -0.64 12.44 2.45
C ARG A 33 -0.67 13.65 1.52
N ARG A 34 0.42 14.42 1.45
CA ARG A 34 0.53 15.60 0.58
C ARG A 34 0.51 15.21 -0.90
N PHE A 35 1.15 14.10 -1.29
CA PHE A 35 1.05 13.56 -2.65
C PHE A 35 -0.40 13.25 -3.04
N GLU A 36 -1.13 12.58 -2.16
CA GLU A 36 -2.53 12.19 -2.38
C GLU A 36 -3.48 13.40 -2.44
N GLU A 37 -3.30 14.38 -1.55
CA GLU A 37 -4.06 15.63 -1.54
C GLU A 37 -3.80 16.46 -2.80
N ARG A 38 -2.55 16.53 -3.26
CA ARG A 38 -2.21 17.20 -4.50
C ARG A 38 -2.75 16.44 -5.71
N THR A 39 -2.68 15.11 -5.71
CA THR A 39 -3.29 14.26 -6.75
C THR A 39 -4.79 14.52 -6.85
N TYR A 40 -5.49 14.66 -5.72
CA TYR A 40 -6.91 15.05 -5.70
C TYR A 40 -7.15 16.40 -6.39
N GLN A 41 -6.33 17.42 -6.09
CA GLN A 41 -6.43 18.76 -6.70
C GLN A 41 -6.18 18.70 -8.22
N GLU A 42 -5.14 17.99 -8.64
CA GLU A 42 -4.74 17.84 -10.05
C GLU A 42 -5.77 17.07 -10.88
N TYR A 43 -6.51 16.16 -10.25
CA TYR A 43 -7.62 15.44 -10.87
C TYR A 43 -8.88 16.31 -10.99
N THR A 44 -9.16 17.18 -10.01
CA THR A 44 -10.44 17.91 -9.92
C THR A 44 -10.41 19.32 -10.50
N LYS A 45 -9.23 19.89 -10.73
CA LYS A 45 -9.09 21.25 -11.28
C LYS A 45 -9.53 21.34 -12.75
N PRO A 46 -10.01 22.51 -13.21
CA PRO A 46 -10.21 22.78 -14.63
C PRO A 46 -8.93 22.52 -15.44
N GLY A 47 -9.05 21.84 -16.58
CA GLY A 47 -7.89 21.38 -17.35
C GLY A 47 -7.22 20.14 -16.72
N GLN A 48 -8.03 19.21 -16.20
CA GLN A 48 -7.61 17.96 -15.57
C GLN A 48 -6.42 17.31 -16.31
N LYS A 49 -5.37 16.97 -15.56
CA LYS A 49 -4.15 16.38 -16.12
C LYS A 49 -4.11 14.86 -15.97
N ILE A 50 -4.86 14.34 -14.99
CA ILE A 50 -4.91 12.92 -14.66
C ILE A 50 -6.10 12.31 -15.41
N GLY A 51 -5.81 11.40 -16.33
CA GLY A 51 -6.81 10.63 -17.06
C GLY A 51 -7.16 9.30 -16.38
N GLY A 52 -8.34 8.77 -16.69
CA GLY A 52 -8.78 7.45 -16.21
C GLY A 52 -9.15 7.40 -14.73
N PHE A 53 -9.12 6.21 -14.13
CA PHE A 53 -9.47 6.03 -12.72
C PHE A 53 -8.29 6.38 -11.81
N CYS A 54 -8.55 7.20 -10.79
CA CYS A 54 -7.57 7.56 -9.77
C CYS A 54 -8.00 7.09 -8.38
N HIS A 55 -7.12 6.37 -7.67
CA HIS A 55 -7.43 5.69 -6.41
C HIS A 55 -6.49 6.15 -5.29
N LEU A 56 -6.97 7.08 -4.45
CA LEU A 56 -6.13 7.73 -3.45
C LEU A 56 -5.84 6.87 -2.22
N TYR A 57 -4.61 6.84 -1.73
CA TYR A 57 -4.23 6.04 -0.57
C TYR A 57 -4.46 6.73 0.79
N SER A 58 -4.99 7.96 0.82
CA SER A 58 -5.17 8.75 2.04
C SER A 58 -5.91 8.02 3.17
N GLY A 59 -5.32 8.01 4.37
CA GLY A 59 -5.84 7.37 5.58
C GLY A 59 -5.26 5.99 5.88
N GLN A 60 -4.39 5.47 4.99
CA GLN A 60 -3.76 4.15 5.10
C GLN A 60 -2.23 4.23 5.19
N GLU A 61 -1.66 5.41 5.40
CA GLU A 61 -0.22 5.68 5.30
C GLU A 61 0.63 4.85 6.28
N ALA A 62 0.09 4.54 7.46
CA ALA A 62 0.76 3.70 8.44
C ALA A 62 1.03 2.28 7.93
N ILE A 63 0.15 1.70 7.10
CA ILE A 63 0.34 0.38 6.51
C ILE A 63 1.52 0.42 5.53
N SER A 64 1.54 1.37 4.59
CA SER A 64 2.60 1.45 3.60
C SER A 64 3.97 1.75 4.21
N VAL A 65 4.05 2.70 5.14
CA VAL A 65 5.31 3.06 5.81
C VAL A 65 5.74 1.98 6.81
N GLY A 66 4.80 1.37 7.53
CA GLY A 66 5.07 0.25 8.42
C GLY A 66 5.62 -0.97 7.69
N LEU A 67 5.07 -1.31 6.52
CA LEU A 67 5.61 -2.36 5.66
C LEU A 67 7.00 -2.02 5.16
N ALA A 68 7.21 -0.80 4.65
CA ALA A 68 8.52 -0.36 4.17
C ALA A 68 9.61 -0.42 5.25
N ALA A 69 9.25 -0.21 6.52
CA ALA A 69 10.16 -0.33 7.65
C ALA A 69 10.63 -1.78 7.92
N LEU A 70 9.88 -2.79 7.45
CA LEU A 70 10.19 -4.22 7.60
C LEU A 70 10.76 -4.84 6.30
N PHE A 71 10.89 -4.04 5.24
CA PHE A 71 11.15 -4.51 3.88
C PHE A 71 12.62 -4.38 3.51
N ASP A 72 13.20 -5.44 2.97
CA ASP A 72 14.54 -5.46 2.39
C ASP A 72 14.45 -5.40 0.87
N LYS A 73 14.65 -4.19 0.33
CA LYS A 73 14.54 -3.86 -1.10
C LYS A 73 15.42 -4.73 -2.02
N LYS A 74 16.42 -5.43 -1.48
CA LYS A 74 17.32 -6.30 -2.27
C LYS A 74 16.76 -7.70 -2.49
N ARG A 75 15.79 -8.15 -1.70
CA ARG A 75 15.32 -9.55 -1.74
C ARG A 75 13.82 -9.74 -1.56
N ASP A 76 13.11 -8.71 -1.11
CA ASP A 76 11.66 -8.78 -0.91
C ASP A 76 10.89 -8.31 -2.12
N TYR A 77 9.67 -8.82 -2.23
CA TYR A 77 8.71 -8.38 -3.24
C TYR A 77 7.45 -7.85 -2.58
N LEU A 78 6.94 -6.76 -3.11
CA LEU A 78 5.63 -6.22 -2.80
C LEU A 78 4.81 -6.17 -4.09
N ILE A 79 3.61 -6.73 -4.05
CA ILE A 79 2.64 -6.63 -5.13
C ILE A 79 1.30 -6.21 -4.53
N ASN A 80 0.62 -5.26 -5.16
CA ASN A 80 -0.61 -4.69 -4.60
C ASN A 80 -1.72 -4.51 -5.65
N GLY A 81 -2.92 -4.19 -5.18
CA GLY A 81 -4.01 -3.75 -6.05
C GLY A 81 -3.79 -2.32 -6.55
N TYR A 82 -4.76 -1.78 -7.27
CA TYR A 82 -4.69 -0.45 -7.89
C TYR A 82 -4.45 0.74 -6.93
N ARG A 83 -4.62 0.58 -5.61
CA ARG A 83 -4.39 1.67 -4.63
C ARG A 83 -2.93 1.66 -4.15
N CYS A 84 -2.02 1.98 -5.06
CA CYS A 84 -0.60 1.59 -4.95
C CYS A 84 0.39 2.74 -4.69
N HIS A 85 -0.06 4.00 -4.70
CA HIS A 85 0.83 5.17 -4.61
C HIS A 85 1.61 5.18 -3.29
N GLY A 86 0.90 5.02 -2.17
CA GLY A 86 1.49 5.06 -0.82
C GLY A 86 2.59 4.03 -0.60
N HIS A 87 2.45 2.80 -1.14
CA HIS A 87 3.50 1.78 -1.07
C HIS A 87 4.72 2.14 -1.90
N SER A 88 4.51 2.68 -3.10
CA SER A 88 5.59 3.06 -4.00
C SER A 88 6.42 4.20 -3.42
N LEU A 89 5.75 5.22 -2.87
CA LEU A 89 6.39 6.33 -2.16
C LEU A 89 7.10 5.87 -0.88
N ALA A 90 6.48 4.97 -0.10
CA ALA A 90 7.11 4.40 1.10
C ALA A 90 8.37 3.59 0.78
N LEU A 91 8.42 2.94 -0.39
CA LEU A 91 9.60 2.25 -0.90
C LEU A 91 10.61 3.19 -1.57
N GLY A 92 10.39 4.50 -1.54
CA GLY A 92 11.36 5.53 -1.93
C GLY A 92 11.23 6.04 -3.36
N MET A 93 10.08 5.82 -4.02
CA MET A 93 9.80 6.44 -5.30
C MET A 93 9.85 7.97 -5.17
N ASP A 94 10.57 8.62 -6.09
CA ASP A 94 10.55 10.08 -6.23
C ASP A 94 9.12 10.53 -6.59
N PRO A 95 8.47 11.42 -5.80
CA PRO A 95 7.16 11.95 -6.09
C PRO A 95 7.02 12.53 -7.50
N ARG A 96 8.09 13.07 -8.08
CA ARG A 96 8.09 13.57 -9.48
C ARG A 96 7.74 12.45 -10.45
N LEU A 97 8.32 11.26 -10.31
CA LEU A 97 8.04 10.11 -11.18
C LEU A 97 6.60 9.61 -11.00
N GLY A 98 6.06 9.73 -9.79
CA GLY A 98 4.66 9.43 -9.51
C GLY A 98 3.70 10.41 -10.21
N PHE A 99 3.95 11.71 -10.11
CA PHE A 99 3.14 12.71 -10.83
C PHE A 99 3.31 12.62 -12.35
N ALA A 100 4.53 12.37 -12.84
CA ALA A 100 4.78 12.14 -14.25
C ALA A 100 3.95 10.95 -14.78
N GLU A 101 3.84 9.87 -14.01
CA GLU A 101 2.97 8.73 -14.36
C GLU A 101 1.50 9.15 -14.40
N LEU A 102 1.02 9.87 -13.39
CA LEU A 102 -0.37 10.35 -13.32
C LEU A 102 -0.72 11.31 -14.46
N PHE A 103 0.24 12.11 -14.93
CA PHE A 103 0.07 13.07 -16.02
C PHE A 103 0.33 12.46 -17.42
N GLY A 104 0.60 11.15 -17.50
CA GLY A 104 0.87 10.46 -18.76
C GLY A 104 2.15 10.93 -19.44
N LYS A 105 3.20 11.24 -18.66
CA LYS A 105 4.52 11.68 -19.14
C LYS A 105 5.45 10.49 -19.31
N ALA A 106 6.38 10.59 -20.27
CA ALA A 106 7.30 9.51 -20.61
C ALA A 106 8.25 9.12 -19.47
N THR A 107 8.50 10.06 -18.55
CA THR A 107 9.33 9.89 -17.35
C THR A 107 8.61 9.24 -16.18
N GLY A 108 7.31 8.94 -16.31
CA GLY A 108 6.56 8.23 -15.28
C GLY A 108 7.19 6.88 -14.92
N CYS A 109 6.92 6.40 -13.70
CA CYS A 109 7.46 5.12 -13.23
C CYS A 109 7.09 3.90 -14.11
N SER A 110 6.02 4.01 -14.90
CA SER A 110 5.59 3.06 -15.92
C SER A 110 5.53 3.72 -17.31
N LYS A 111 6.39 4.72 -17.54
CA LYS A 111 6.54 5.50 -18.77
C LYS A 111 5.25 6.22 -19.21
N GLY A 112 4.37 6.55 -18.27
CA GLY A 112 3.07 7.19 -18.54
C GLY A 112 2.02 6.26 -19.15
N LYS A 113 2.27 4.94 -19.16
CA LYS A 113 1.37 3.93 -19.75
C LYS A 113 0.40 3.33 -18.73
N GLY A 114 0.77 3.35 -17.45
CA GLY A 114 0.03 2.69 -16.38
C GLY A 114 -0.95 3.61 -15.64
N GLY A 115 -0.61 4.89 -15.51
CA GLY A 115 -1.40 5.84 -14.73
C GLY A 115 -1.54 5.44 -13.27
N SER A 116 -2.65 5.84 -12.65
CA SER A 116 -2.85 5.74 -11.19
C SER A 116 -2.80 4.32 -10.62
N MET A 117 -3.09 3.29 -11.42
CA MET A 117 -3.27 1.93 -10.92
C MET A 117 -2.01 1.06 -10.98
N HIS A 118 -0.92 1.57 -11.53
CA HIS A 118 0.21 0.77 -12.00
C HIS A 118 1.57 1.38 -11.63
N PHE A 119 1.69 1.95 -10.44
CA PHE A 119 3.00 2.41 -9.94
C PHE A 119 3.88 1.19 -9.70
N PHE A 120 5.11 1.24 -10.19
CA PHE A 120 5.99 0.07 -10.30
C PHE A 120 7.46 0.48 -10.15
N ASP A 121 8.27 -0.36 -9.50
CA ASP A 121 9.73 -0.26 -9.49
C ASP A 121 10.36 -1.60 -9.08
N ALA A 122 10.69 -2.43 -10.07
CA ALA A 122 11.33 -3.73 -9.83
C ALA A 122 12.70 -3.64 -9.14
N SER A 123 13.41 -2.51 -9.23
CA SER A 123 14.75 -2.36 -8.65
C SER A 123 14.76 -2.38 -7.13
N VAL A 124 13.61 -2.06 -6.52
CA VAL A 124 13.38 -2.07 -5.07
C VAL A 124 12.36 -3.13 -4.64
N GLY A 125 12.02 -4.06 -5.53
CA GLY A 125 11.05 -5.11 -5.25
C GLY A 125 9.59 -4.66 -5.26
N ASN A 126 9.28 -3.46 -5.76
CA ASN A 126 7.91 -3.00 -5.96
C ASN A 126 7.37 -3.52 -7.30
N MET A 127 6.68 -4.66 -7.26
CA MET A 127 6.11 -5.32 -8.45
C MET A 127 4.77 -4.73 -8.88
N GLY A 128 4.36 -3.65 -8.20
CA GLY A 128 3.38 -2.68 -8.66
C GLY A 128 1.91 -3.05 -8.46
N GLY A 129 1.07 -2.10 -8.88
CA GLY A 129 -0.37 -2.15 -8.76
C GLY A 129 -1.06 -2.88 -9.91
N HIS A 130 -2.13 -3.61 -9.58
CA HIS A 130 -2.97 -4.30 -10.54
C HIS A 130 -4.40 -3.74 -10.55
N GLY A 131 -4.85 -3.30 -11.72
CA GLY A 131 -6.22 -2.83 -11.96
C GLY A 131 -7.29 -3.93 -11.91
N ILE A 132 -6.90 -5.18 -12.20
CA ILE A 132 -7.81 -6.33 -12.10
C ILE A 132 -7.90 -6.78 -10.64
N VAL A 133 -9.09 -6.69 -10.05
CA VAL A 133 -9.35 -7.12 -8.67
C VAL A 133 -8.97 -8.59 -8.51
N GLY A 134 -7.97 -8.86 -7.66
CA GLY A 134 -7.48 -10.21 -7.39
C GLY A 134 -6.48 -10.76 -8.40
N GLY A 135 -6.12 -10.00 -9.45
CA GLY A 135 -5.12 -10.40 -10.44
C GLY A 135 -3.70 -10.50 -9.89
N GLN A 136 -3.39 -9.76 -8.83
CA GLN A 136 -2.10 -9.78 -8.15
C GLN A 136 -1.86 -11.04 -7.29
N LEU A 137 -2.92 -11.72 -6.83
CA LEU A 137 -2.82 -12.86 -5.92
C LEU A 137 -2.00 -14.03 -6.50
N PRO A 138 -2.26 -14.51 -7.73
CA PRO A 138 -1.48 -15.59 -8.32
C PRO A 138 -0.05 -15.14 -8.67
N LEU A 139 0.13 -13.88 -9.07
CA LEU A 139 1.45 -13.31 -9.36
C LEU A 139 2.32 -13.21 -8.10
N GLY A 140 1.75 -12.72 -6.99
CA GLY A 140 2.41 -12.68 -5.68
C GLY A 140 2.81 -14.07 -5.20
N THR A 141 1.92 -15.05 -5.38
CA THR A 141 2.20 -16.47 -5.09
C THR A 141 3.38 -16.97 -5.94
N GLY A 142 3.45 -16.60 -7.22
CA GLY A 142 4.56 -16.89 -8.10
C GLY A 142 5.89 -16.27 -7.65
N PHE A 143 5.90 -15.01 -7.22
CA PHE A 143 7.11 -14.38 -6.65
C PHE A 143 7.60 -15.11 -5.40
N ALA A 144 6.69 -15.49 -4.50
CA ALA A 144 7.05 -16.25 -3.29
C ALA A 144 7.57 -17.66 -3.63
N PHE A 145 6.99 -18.31 -4.64
CA PHE A 145 7.50 -19.57 -5.18
C PHE A 145 8.92 -19.40 -5.70
N ALA A 146 9.18 -18.37 -6.51
CA ALA A 146 10.50 -18.07 -7.04
C ALA A 146 11.53 -17.80 -5.93
N GLN A 147 11.17 -17.02 -4.89
CA GLN A 147 12.04 -16.78 -3.73
C GLN A 147 12.40 -18.07 -2.99
N LYS A 148 11.41 -18.96 -2.78
CA LYS A 148 11.64 -20.26 -2.15
C LYS A 148 12.52 -21.17 -3.02
N TYR A 149 12.19 -21.27 -4.30
CA TYR A 149 12.90 -22.12 -5.26
C TYR A 149 14.37 -21.71 -5.39
N ASN A 150 14.63 -20.40 -5.51
CA ASN A 150 15.97 -19.83 -5.64
C ASN A 150 16.68 -19.58 -4.29
N LYS A 151 16.04 -19.91 -3.15
CA LYS A 151 16.59 -19.74 -1.80
C LYS A 151 17.10 -18.32 -1.51
N THR A 152 16.39 -17.30 -1.97
CA THR A 152 16.82 -15.89 -1.81
C THR A 152 16.79 -15.40 -0.37
N GLY A 153 16.10 -16.12 0.52
CA GLY A 153 15.78 -15.67 1.87
C GLY A 153 14.80 -14.49 1.89
N GLY A 154 14.23 -14.14 0.74
CA GLY A 154 13.18 -13.14 0.52
C GLY A 154 11.80 -13.58 1.04
N PHE A 155 10.87 -12.64 1.17
CA PHE A 155 9.44 -12.90 1.30
C PHE A 155 8.66 -11.98 0.34
N THR A 156 7.44 -12.37 0.03
CA THR A 156 6.52 -11.55 -0.77
C THR A 156 5.40 -11.04 0.11
N VAL A 157 5.05 -9.76 0.00
CA VAL A 157 3.76 -9.22 0.48
C VAL A 157 2.82 -9.10 -0.69
N CYS A 158 1.67 -9.75 -0.59
CA CYS A 158 0.59 -9.61 -1.55
C CYS A 158 -0.57 -8.84 -0.90
N LEU A 159 -0.75 -7.59 -1.32
CA LEU A 159 -1.75 -6.65 -0.80
C LEU A 159 -3.01 -6.64 -1.66
N PHE A 160 -4.16 -6.61 -0.99
CA PHE A 160 -5.46 -6.57 -1.64
C PHE A 160 -6.52 -5.97 -0.72
N GLY A 161 -7.56 -5.37 -1.30
CA GLY A 161 -8.68 -4.82 -0.53
C GLY A 161 -9.64 -5.90 -0.03
N ASP A 162 -10.52 -5.52 0.88
CA ASP A 162 -11.59 -6.36 1.43
C ASP A 162 -12.48 -7.00 0.36
N GLY A 163 -12.80 -6.30 -0.73
CA GLY A 163 -13.57 -6.86 -1.85
C GLY A 163 -12.89 -7.99 -2.61
N ALA A 164 -11.56 -8.04 -2.62
CA ALA A 164 -10.80 -9.04 -3.38
C ALA A 164 -10.80 -10.43 -2.72
N VAL A 165 -11.19 -10.55 -1.44
CA VAL A 165 -11.27 -11.83 -0.71
C VAL A 165 -12.28 -12.82 -1.32
N ASN A 166 -13.16 -12.34 -2.21
CA ASN A 166 -14.19 -13.14 -2.86
C ASN A 166 -13.80 -13.60 -4.27
N GLN A 167 -12.60 -13.27 -4.75
CA GLN A 167 -12.15 -13.69 -6.07
C GLN A 167 -11.76 -15.18 -6.07
N GLY A 168 -11.96 -15.88 -7.19
CA GLY A 168 -11.51 -17.27 -7.33
C GLY A 168 -10.00 -17.42 -7.14
N THR A 169 -9.25 -16.48 -7.71
CA THR A 169 -7.78 -16.42 -7.62
C THR A 169 -7.26 -16.30 -6.19
N HIS A 170 -8.06 -15.75 -5.26
CA HIS A 170 -7.72 -15.71 -3.83
C HIS A 170 -7.62 -17.11 -3.25
N ASN A 171 -8.66 -17.92 -3.42
CA ASN A 171 -8.75 -19.27 -2.89
C ASN A 171 -7.65 -20.19 -3.48
N GLU A 172 -7.44 -20.11 -4.79
CA GLU A 172 -6.40 -20.85 -5.49
C GLU A 172 -4.99 -20.49 -4.98
N SER A 173 -4.72 -19.19 -4.83
CA SER A 173 -3.43 -18.67 -4.35
C SER A 173 -3.14 -19.10 -2.92
N LEU A 174 -4.13 -19.00 -2.02
CA LEU A 174 -3.99 -19.41 -0.63
C LEU A 174 -3.69 -20.91 -0.51
N ASN A 175 -4.43 -21.74 -1.27
CA ASN A 175 -4.22 -23.17 -1.27
C ASN A 175 -2.80 -23.56 -1.70
N LEU A 176 -2.32 -23.02 -2.83
CA LEU A 176 -0.97 -23.31 -3.33
C LEU A 176 0.12 -22.79 -2.38
N ALA A 177 -0.04 -21.58 -1.85
CA ALA A 177 0.93 -21.00 -0.94
C ALA A 177 1.08 -21.83 0.35
N SER A 178 -0.04 -22.34 0.89
CA SER A 178 -0.03 -23.20 2.07
C SER A 178 0.57 -24.57 1.77
N LEU A 179 0.10 -25.23 0.70
CA LEU A 179 0.58 -26.54 0.25
C LEU A 179 2.10 -26.55 0.08
N TRP A 180 2.64 -25.50 -0.54
CA TRP A 180 4.07 -25.38 -0.81
C TRP A 180 4.83 -24.64 0.27
N LYS A 181 4.21 -24.24 1.39
CA LYS A 181 4.82 -23.46 2.48
C LYS A 181 5.65 -22.29 1.92
N LEU A 182 5.01 -21.43 1.13
CA LEU A 182 5.67 -20.29 0.49
C LEU A 182 5.94 -19.15 1.49
N PRO A 183 7.03 -18.37 1.32
CA PRO A 183 7.34 -17.21 2.14
C PRO A 183 6.51 -16.00 1.70
N ILE A 184 5.19 -16.04 1.94
CA ILE A 184 4.27 -14.98 1.53
C ILE A 184 3.37 -14.51 2.68
N ILE A 185 3.16 -13.20 2.74
CA ILE A 185 2.18 -12.56 3.61
C ILE A 185 1.04 -12.08 2.71
N PHE A 186 -0.13 -12.69 2.85
CA PHE A 186 -1.36 -12.22 2.22
C PHE A 186 -2.00 -11.19 3.13
N MET A 187 -2.07 -9.94 2.70
CA MET A 187 -2.54 -8.83 3.51
C MET A 187 -3.78 -8.18 2.91
N VAL A 188 -4.89 -8.29 3.63
CA VAL A 188 -6.12 -7.53 3.36
C VAL A 188 -5.95 -6.14 3.94
N GLU A 189 -5.91 -5.11 3.11
CA GLU A 189 -6.11 -3.72 3.54
C GLU A 189 -7.61 -3.48 3.69
N ASN A 190 -8.13 -3.83 4.87
CA ASN A 190 -9.54 -3.78 5.17
C ASN A 190 -9.95 -2.35 5.49
N ASN A 191 -10.34 -1.60 4.47
CA ASN A 191 -10.87 -0.25 4.63
C ASN A 191 -12.40 -0.23 4.87
N GLY A 192 -13.02 -1.40 5.00
CA GLY A 192 -14.43 -1.61 5.36
C GLY A 192 -15.42 -1.59 4.20
N VAL A 193 -15.02 -1.25 2.96
CA VAL A 193 -15.91 -1.23 1.79
C VAL A 193 -15.23 -1.58 0.46
N ALA A 194 -15.90 -2.41 -0.33
CA ALA A 194 -15.58 -2.69 -1.72
C ALA A 194 -16.38 -1.75 -2.63
N MET A 195 -15.74 -0.72 -3.19
CA MET A 195 -16.42 0.43 -3.77
C MET A 195 -17.41 1.05 -2.75
N GLY A 196 -18.72 0.79 -2.86
CA GLY A 196 -19.73 1.22 -1.88
C GLY A 196 -20.38 0.07 -1.09
N THR A 197 -19.90 -1.17 -1.25
CA THR A 197 -20.49 -2.34 -0.61
C THR A 197 -19.73 -2.66 0.67
N GLU A 198 -20.38 -2.51 1.83
CA GLU A 198 -19.79 -2.82 3.14
C GLU A 198 -19.48 -4.31 3.31
N VAL A 199 -18.47 -4.64 4.13
CA VAL A 199 -17.97 -6.01 4.32
C VAL A 199 -19.08 -7.02 4.62
N HIS A 200 -20.02 -6.68 5.50
CA HIS A 200 -21.12 -7.57 5.87
C HIS A 200 -22.10 -7.88 4.73
N ARG A 201 -22.07 -7.09 3.64
CA ARG A 201 -22.93 -7.27 2.47
C ARG A 201 -22.29 -8.14 1.40
N HIS A 202 -20.98 -8.31 1.42
CA HIS A 202 -20.26 -9.14 0.43
C HIS A 202 -19.46 -10.29 1.04
N SER A 203 -19.36 -10.39 2.36
CA SER A 203 -18.64 -11.47 3.04
C SER A 203 -19.51 -12.09 4.14
N ALA A 204 -19.69 -13.41 4.07
CA ALA A 204 -20.43 -14.17 5.08
C ALA A 204 -19.70 -14.21 6.44
N GLU A 205 -18.36 -14.28 6.42
CA GLU A 205 -17.52 -14.07 7.59
C GLU A 205 -16.93 -12.66 7.53
N THR A 206 -17.26 -11.82 8.50
CA THR A 206 -16.86 -10.40 8.52
C THR A 206 -15.51 -10.17 9.17
N ASP A 207 -15.03 -11.11 10.00
CA ASP A 207 -13.64 -11.14 10.42
C ASP A 207 -12.78 -11.73 9.31
N LEU A 208 -12.32 -10.86 8.41
CA LEU A 208 -11.61 -11.25 7.20
C LEU A 208 -10.30 -11.98 7.49
N ALA A 209 -9.71 -11.84 8.69
CA ALA A 209 -8.52 -12.59 9.07
C ALA A 209 -8.77 -14.11 9.04
N LYS A 210 -9.98 -14.56 9.42
CA LYS A 210 -10.35 -15.98 9.45
C LYS A 210 -10.36 -16.66 8.08
N ARG A 211 -10.34 -15.90 6.98
CA ARG A 211 -10.23 -16.44 5.61
C ARG A 211 -8.98 -17.31 5.44
N GLY A 212 -7.90 -17.03 6.17
CA GLY A 212 -6.70 -17.86 6.16
C GLY A 212 -6.82 -19.21 6.88
N LEU A 213 -7.75 -19.36 7.83
CA LEU A 213 -7.87 -20.57 8.67
C LEU A 213 -8.21 -21.81 7.85
N GLY A 214 -9.09 -21.68 6.85
CA GLY A 214 -9.46 -22.77 5.95
C GLY A 214 -8.29 -23.34 5.12
N TYR A 215 -7.19 -22.58 5.03
CA TYR A 215 -5.97 -22.95 4.33
C TYR A 215 -4.81 -23.27 5.26
N ASN A 216 -5.08 -23.53 6.55
CA ASN A 216 -4.04 -23.82 7.55
C ASN A 216 -2.96 -22.72 7.66
N MET A 217 -3.37 -21.46 7.47
CA MET A 217 -2.49 -20.30 7.66
C MET A 217 -2.71 -19.70 9.05
N PRO A 218 -1.63 -19.32 9.76
CA PRO A 218 -1.75 -18.40 10.89
C PRO A 218 -2.38 -17.08 10.42
N THR A 219 -3.29 -16.56 11.23
CA THR A 219 -4.07 -15.37 10.90
C THR A 219 -3.82 -14.25 11.90
N MET A 220 -3.75 -13.01 11.44
CA MET A 220 -3.62 -11.82 12.30
C MET A 220 -4.70 -10.80 11.94
N ASN A 221 -5.26 -10.18 12.97
CA ASN A 221 -6.19 -9.06 12.83
C ASN A 221 -5.50 -7.85 13.50
N VAL A 222 -5.08 -6.87 12.69
CA VAL A 222 -4.12 -5.83 13.06
C VAL A 222 -4.76 -4.45 12.86
N ASP A 223 -4.48 -3.54 13.79
CA ASP A 223 -4.78 -2.12 13.63
C ASP A 223 -3.81 -1.50 12.62
N GLY A 224 -4.29 -1.24 11.41
CA GLY A 224 -3.49 -0.68 10.31
C GLY A 224 -3.19 0.81 10.47
N ASN A 225 -3.91 1.52 11.35
CA ASN A 225 -3.71 2.96 11.55
C ASN A 225 -2.68 3.27 12.64
N ASP A 226 -2.31 2.29 13.47
CA ASP A 226 -1.27 2.42 14.46
C ASP A 226 0.04 1.81 13.96
N ILE A 227 0.96 2.64 13.48
CA ILE A 227 2.20 2.18 12.85
C ILE A 227 3.10 1.34 13.78
N ASP A 228 3.15 1.63 15.08
CA ASP A 228 4.01 0.88 16.01
C ASP A 228 3.42 -0.52 16.28
N VAL A 229 2.09 -0.60 16.43
CA VAL A 229 1.36 -1.88 16.55
C VAL A 229 1.52 -2.68 15.26
N PHE A 230 1.33 -2.03 14.11
CA PHE A 230 1.47 -2.65 12.80
C PHE A 230 2.87 -3.22 12.59
N ILE A 231 3.94 -2.44 12.82
CA ILE A 231 5.33 -2.91 12.67
C ILE A 231 5.59 -4.11 13.59
N THR A 232 5.11 -4.05 14.84
CA THR A 232 5.32 -5.12 15.82
C THR A 232 4.65 -6.43 15.38
N GLU A 233 3.39 -6.37 14.97
CA GLU A 233 2.62 -7.56 14.60
C GLU A 233 3.07 -8.13 13.25
N ILE A 234 3.26 -7.28 12.24
CA ILE A 234 3.71 -7.72 10.91
C ILE A 234 5.16 -8.21 10.96
N GLY A 235 6.00 -7.69 11.84
CA GLY A 235 7.35 -8.21 12.08
C GLY A 235 7.36 -9.70 12.40
N ARG A 236 6.36 -10.20 13.14
CA ARG A 236 6.22 -11.65 13.44
C ARG A 236 5.91 -12.46 12.19
N ALA A 237 5.07 -11.93 11.30
CA ALA A 237 4.74 -12.56 10.01
C ALA A 237 5.95 -12.57 9.07
N VAL A 238 6.72 -11.50 9.06
CA VAL A 238 7.99 -11.38 8.33
C VAL A 238 8.99 -12.43 8.82
N ASP A 239 9.24 -12.48 10.12
CA ASP A 239 10.17 -13.45 10.71
C ASP A 239 9.75 -14.89 10.39
N ARG A 240 8.45 -15.18 10.42
CA ARG A 240 7.90 -16.49 10.03
C ARG A 240 8.19 -16.82 8.57
N ALA A 241 7.92 -15.89 7.66
CA ALA A 241 8.17 -16.07 6.23
C ALA A 241 9.66 -16.31 5.96
N ARG A 242 10.55 -15.56 6.62
CA ARG A 242 12.01 -15.73 6.57
C ARG A 242 12.50 -17.08 7.04
N ARG A 243 11.89 -17.64 8.08
CA ARG A 243 12.19 -19.00 8.58
C ARG A 243 11.63 -20.11 7.69
N GLY A 244 10.92 -19.78 6.61
CA GLY A 244 10.37 -20.76 5.68
C GLY A 244 9.22 -21.58 6.28
N GLU A 245 8.56 -21.06 7.31
CA GLU A 245 7.49 -21.76 8.02
C GLU A 245 6.13 -21.67 7.29
N GLY A 246 6.12 -21.09 6.09
CA GLY A 246 4.94 -20.95 5.25
C GLY A 246 4.24 -19.60 5.39
N PRO A 247 3.05 -19.47 4.76
CA PRO A 247 2.39 -18.19 4.60
C PRO A 247 1.73 -17.71 5.90
N THR A 248 1.46 -16.41 5.95
CA THR A 248 0.63 -15.76 6.97
C THR A 248 -0.49 -14.99 6.30
N TYR A 249 -1.70 -15.02 6.88
CA TYR A 249 -2.83 -14.22 6.43
C TYR A 249 -3.10 -13.08 7.40
N VAL A 250 -3.21 -11.85 6.91
CA VAL A 250 -3.34 -10.65 7.75
C VAL A 250 -4.56 -9.86 7.28
N SER A 251 -5.40 -9.42 8.22
CA SER A 251 -6.34 -8.33 8.00
C SER A 251 -5.82 -7.08 8.71
N ALA A 252 -5.36 -6.10 7.94
CA ALA A 252 -4.94 -4.79 8.43
C ALA A 252 -6.14 -3.84 8.31
N ASN A 253 -6.77 -3.53 9.44
CA ASN A 253 -7.98 -2.71 9.47
C ASN A 253 -7.62 -1.24 9.42
N THR A 254 -8.28 -0.52 8.54
CA THR A 254 -7.97 0.88 8.25
C THR A 254 -9.22 1.56 7.68
N PHE A 255 -9.07 2.78 7.17
CA PHE A 255 -10.14 3.50 6.51
C PHE A 255 -9.56 4.43 5.43
N ARG A 256 -10.10 4.34 4.22
CA ARG A 256 -9.78 5.31 3.17
C ARG A 256 -10.58 6.59 3.35
N PHE A 257 -9.92 7.75 3.33
CA PHE A 257 -10.56 9.06 3.57
C PHE A 257 -11.31 9.65 2.38
N ARG A 258 -11.16 9.04 1.20
CA ARG A 258 -11.78 9.48 -0.05
C ARG A 258 -12.59 8.33 -0.67
N GLY A 259 -13.34 8.67 -1.72
CA GLY A 259 -14.17 7.76 -2.49
C GLY A 259 -13.39 6.54 -3.01
N HIS A 260 -14.11 5.58 -3.58
CA HIS A 260 -13.48 4.42 -4.20
C HIS A 260 -12.42 4.85 -5.19
N SER A 261 -12.86 5.66 -6.16
CA SER A 261 -12.09 6.43 -7.11
C SER A 261 -12.55 7.88 -7.06
N MET A 262 -11.84 8.76 -7.75
CA MET A 262 -12.16 10.19 -7.78
C MET A 262 -13.53 10.54 -8.39
N SER A 263 -14.12 9.65 -9.19
CA SER A 263 -15.47 9.81 -9.74
C SER A 263 -16.58 9.29 -8.81
N ASP A 264 -16.22 8.64 -7.71
CA ASP A 264 -17.14 8.02 -6.77
C ASP A 264 -17.36 8.88 -5.51
N SER A 265 -18.61 9.18 -5.20
CA SER A 265 -18.98 9.99 -4.04
C SER A 265 -19.21 9.11 -2.80
N MET A 266 -18.34 9.26 -1.79
CA MET A 266 -18.48 8.56 -0.50
C MET A 266 -19.82 8.81 0.19
N ALA A 267 -20.42 9.98 -0.03
CA ALA A 267 -21.66 10.37 0.62
C ALA A 267 -22.83 9.43 0.30
N THR A 268 -22.70 8.59 -0.73
CA THR A 268 -23.73 7.62 -1.14
C THR A 268 -23.71 6.33 -0.32
N TYR A 269 -22.63 6.02 0.40
CA TYR A 269 -22.49 4.74 1.12
C TYR A 269 -21.74 4.83 2.47
N ARG A 270 -21.32 6.01 2.92
CA ARG A 270 -20.79 6.23 4.27
C ARG A 270 -21.46 7.39 4.96
N THR A 271 -21.81 7.19 6.23
CA THR A 271 -22.38 8.25 7.07
C THR A 271 -21.30 9.25 7.48
N LYS A 272 -21.73 10.42 7.96
CA LYS A 272 -20.82 11.45 8.47
C LYS A 272 -20.11 10.96 9.73
N GLU A 273 -20.81 10.23 10.58
CA GLU A 273 -20.29 9.65 11.83
C GLU A 273 -19.18 8.63 11.54
N GLN A 274 -19.36 7.76 10.53
CA GLN A 274 -18.31 6.82 10.11
C GLN A 274 -17.06 7.56 9.61
N GLN A 275 -17.23 8.67 8.88
CA GLN A 275 -16.12 9.47 8.40
C GLN A 275 -15.41 10.20 9.55
N ASP A 276 -16.14 10.76 10.49
CA ASP A 276 -15.57 11.47 11.64
C ASP A 276 -14.85 10.51 12.61
N ALA A 277 -15.41 9.31 12.82
CA ALA A 277 -14.76 8.24 13.57
C ALA A 277 -13.46 7.75 12.90
N ALA A 278 -13.42 7.73 11.57
CA ALA A 278 -12.19 7.43 10.86
C ALA A 278 -11.16 8.56 10.96
N ARG A 279 -11.60 9.82 10.91
CA ARG A 279 -10.72 10.99 11.04
C ARG A 279 -10.10 11.12 12.43
N SER A 280 -10.81 10.75 13.49
CA SER A 280 -10.24 10.68 14.85
C SER A 280 -9.16 9.58 14.99
N ARG A 281 -9.06 8.70 13.99
CA ARG A 281 -8.09 7.61 13.89
C ARG A 281 -7.10 7.83 12.74
N ASP A 282 -6.83 9.08 12.35
CA ASP A 282 -5.83 9.41 11.33
C ASP A 282 -4.44 8.91 11.75
N PRO A 283 -3.78 8.04 10.95
CA PRO A 283 -2.48 7.48 11.31
C PRO A 283 -1.40 8.54 11.56
N ILE A 284 -1.46 9.68 10.86
CA ILE A 284 -0.49 10.76 11.02
C ILE A 284 -0.68 11.42 12.39
N ALA A 285 -1.92 11.79 12.73
CA ALA A 285 -2.24 12.43 14.00
C ALA A 285 -1.94 11.51 15.20
N LEU A 286 -2.33 10.24 15.10
CA LEU A 286 -2.05 9.24 16.14
C LEU A 286 -0.55 9.11 16.41
N TYR A 287 0.27 9.12 15.35
CA TYR A 287 1.71 8.96 15.47
C TYR A 287 2.39 10.24 15.94
N SER A 288 2.07 11.40 15.36
CA SER A 288 2.65 12.69 15.79
C SER A 288 2.38 12.98 17.26
N ASP A 289 1.14 12.78 17.72
CA ASP A 289 0.75 12.95 19.13
C ASP A 289 1.58 12.06 20.06
N ARG A 290 1.83 10.82 19.64
CA ARG A 290 2.66 9.87 20.40
C ARG A 290 4.11 10.32 20.45
N LEU A 291 4.68 10.78 19.34
CA LEU A 291 6.06 11.26 19.31
C LEU A 291 6.25 12.50 20.17
N ILE A 292 5.29 13.43 20.16
CA ILE A 292 5.30 14.62 21.03
C ILE A 292 5.23 14.22 22.50
N LYS A 293 4.30 13.32 22.87
CA LYS A 293 4.18 12.81 24.25
C LYS A 293 5.45 12.10 24.75
N LYS A 294 6.21 11.49 23.83
CA LYS A 294 7.51 10.85 24.13
C LYS A 294 8.70 11.79 24.03
N SER A 295 8.48 13.08 23.74
CA SER A 295 9.54 14.07 23.50
C SER A 295 10.51 13.69 22.37
N LEU A 296 10.03 12.92 21.39
CA LEU A 296 10.77 12.54 20.18
C LEU A 296 10.50 13.50 19.01
N LEU A 297 9.55 14.41 19.17
CA LEU A 297 9.13 15.41 18.19
C LEU A 297 8.59 16.63 18.95
N THR A 298 8.86 17.84 18.48
CA THR A 298 8.19 19.06 18.96
C THR A 298 7.12 19.52 17.97
N SER A 299 6.21 20.39 18.40
CA SER A 299 5.20 20.96 17.51
C SER A 299 5.83 21.75 16.36
N GLU A 300 6.91 22.49 16.62
CA GLU A 300 7.63 23.27 15.61
C GLU A 300 8.31 22.34 14.58
N GLN A 301 8.85 21.21 15.03
CA GLN A 301 9.41 20.20 14.12
C GLN A 301 8.33 19.55 13.26
N LEU A 302 7.15 19.30 13.81
CA LEU A 302 6.00 18.77 13.06
C LEU A 302 5.58 19.75 11.97
N GLU A 303 5.37 21.03 12.32
CA GLU A 303 5.00 22.09 11.38
C GLU A 303 6.04 22.21 10.24
N ALA A 304 7.33 22.21 10.57
CA ALA A 304 8.40 22.24 9.58
C ALA A 304 8.39 21.02 8.65
N MET A 305 8.07 19.82 9.17
CA MET A 305 7.95 18.60 8.35
C MET A 305 6.73 18.64 7.42
N GLU A 306 5.63 19.27 7.85
CA GLU A 306 4.44 19.45 7.00
C GLU A 306 4.70 20.43 5.86
N GLU A 307 5.42 21.53 6.15
CA GLU A 307 5.86 22.52 5.15
C GLU A 307 6.83 21.88 4.15
N GLU A 308 7.88 21.19 4.63
CA GLU A 308 8.85 20.46 3.81
C GLU A 308 8.15 19.48 2.85
N ALA A 309 7.19 18.68 3.35
CA ALA A 309 6.42 17.77 2.51
C ALA A 309 5.59 18.52 1.45
N GLY A 310 5.02 19.68 1.79
CA GLY A 310 4.31 20.53 0.85
C GLY A 310 5.22 21.06 -0.27
N GLU A 311 6.39 21.60 0.08
CA GLU A 311 7.37 22.12 -0.88
C GLU A 311 7.87 21.03 -1.84
N ILE A 312 8.18 19.84 -1.33
CA ILE A 312 8.60 18.70 -2.16
C ILE A 312 7.52 18.38 -3.20
N ILE A 313 6.26 18.36 -2.80
CA ILE A 313 5.14 18.01 -3.69
C ILE A 313 4.86 19.10 -4.72
N VAL A 314 4.94 20.39 -4.35
CA VAL A 314 4.83 21.50 -5.30
C VAL A 314 5.91 21.38 -6.37
N LYS A 315 7.17 21.23 -5.97
CA LYS A 315 8.30 21.08 -6.88
C LYS A 315 8.17 19.84 -7.77
N ALA A 316 7.74 18.72 -7.20
CA ALA A 316 7.54 17.47 -7.95
C ALA A 316 6.48 17.62 -9.05
N VAL A 317 5.38 18.33 -8.77
CA VAL A 317 4.36 18.63 -9.78
C VAL A 317 4.90 19.55 -10.87
N GLU A 318 5.57 20.64 -10.52
CA GLU A 318 6.16 21.56 -11.52
C GLU A 318 7.14 20.84 -12.46
N GLN A 319 7.99 19.99 -11.90
CA GLN A 319 8.94 19.19 -12.69
C GLN A 319 8.23 18.15 -13.57
N ALA A 320 7.25 17.41 -13.02
CA ALA A 320 6.47 16.45 -13.80
C ALA A 320 5.65 17.11 -14.91
N GLU A 321 5.16 18.33 -14.71
CA GLU A 321 4.45 19.08 -15.75
C GLU A 321 5.37 19.44 -16.92
N ALA A 322 6.62 19.80 -16.63
CA ALA A 322 7.66 20.13 -17.60
C ALA A 322 8.23 18.90 -18.32
N ASP A 323 8.02 17.70 -17.79
CA ASP A 323 8.47 16.46 -18.43
C ASP A 323 7.78 16.25 -19.80
N PRO A 324 8.45 15.59 -20.77
CA PRO A 324 7.90 15.36 -22.10
C PRO A 324 6.73 14.35 -22.07
N HIS A 325 5.74 14.58 -22.92
CA HIS A 325 4.79 13.53 -23.27
C HIS A 325 5.50 12.42 -24.07
N PRO A 326 5.03 11.16 -23.98
CA PRO A 326 5.55 10.09 -24.82
C PRO A 326 5.32 10.39 -26.30
N ALA A 327 6.24 9.93 -27.15
CA ALA A 327 6.07 10.01 -28.59
C ALA A 327 4.96 9.06 -29.04
N LEU A 328 4.36 9.30 -30.22
CA LEU A 328 3.27 8.45 -30.70
C LEU A 328 3.73 7.01 -30.92
N GLU A 329 4.99 6.84 -31.28
CA GLU A 329 5.66 5.56 -31.55
C GLU A 329 5.82 4.73 -30.27
N ASP A 330 5.88 5.37 -29.09
CA ASP A 330 6.08 4.69 -27.80
C ASP A 330 4.94 3.73 -27.43
N ARG A 331 3.77 3.87 -28.08
CA ARG A 331 2.63 2.96 -27.92
C ARG A 331 2.90 1.53 -28.41
N PHE A 332 3.93 1.33 -29.25
CA PHE A 332 4.36 0.01 -29.72
C PHE A 332 5.55 -0.56 -28.93
N ASN A 333 6.16 0.26 -28.06
CA ASN A 333 7.25 -0.18 -27.21
C ASN A 333 6.74 -1.01 -26.03
N ASP A 334 7.54 -1.96 -25.56
CA ASP A 334 7.27 -2.81 -24.39
C ASP A 334 6.05 -3.75 -24.52
N ILE A 335 5.50 -3.95 -25.73
CA ILE A 335 4.44 -4.95 -25.99
C ILE A 335 5.01 -6.37 -26.01
N LEU A 336 6.18 -6.52 -26.62
CA LEU A 336 7.00 -7.73 -26.63
C LEU A 336 8.42 -7.34 -26.20
N ALA A 337 9.23 -8.33 -25.78
CA ALA A 337 10.65 -8.11 -25.50
C ALA A 337 11.44 -7.71 -26.77
N GLU A 338 11.01 -8.25 -27.91
CA GLU A 338 11.50 -7.87 -29.24
C GLU A 338 10.62 -6.77 -29.86
N THR A 339 11.11 -6.12 -30.92
CA THR A 339 10.36 -5.10 -31.64
C THR A 339 9.03 -5.65 -32.14
N TYR A 340 7.94 -4.94 -31.86
CA TYR A 340 6.60 -5.34 -32.28
C TYR A 340 6.53 -5.43 -33.82
N PRO A 341 6.23 -6.62 -34.42
CA PRO A 341 6.41 -6.86 -35.85
C PRO A 341 5.35 -6.17 -36.73
N TYR A 342 4.28 -5.63 -36.11
CA TYR A 342 3.20 -4.94 -36.80
C TYR A 342 3.20 -3.46 -36.41
N GLN A 343 4.22 -2.71 -36.84
CA GLN A 343 4.15 -1.25 -36.78
C GLN A 343 3.13 -0.78 -37.83
N PRO A 344 2.08 -0.02 -37.47
CA PRO A 344 1.18 0.56 -38.45
C PRO A 344 1.98 1.52 -39.34
N LYS A 345 1.71 1.43 -40.64
CA LYS A 345 2.29 2.29 -41.67
C LYS A 345 1.92 3.75 -41.50
#